data_AF-A0A7S3GHN5-F1
#
_entry.id   AF-A0A7S3GHN5-F1
#
_cell.length_a   1.000
_cell.length_b   1.000
_cell.length_c   1.000
_cell.angle_alpha   90.00
_cell.angle_beta   90.00
_cell.angle_gamma   90.00
#
_symmetry.space_group_name_H-M   'P 1'
#
loop_
_entity.id
_entity.type
_entity.pdbx_description
1 polymer ?
#
loop_
_entity_poly.entity_id
_entity_poly.type
_entity_poly.pdbx_seq_one_letter_code
_entity_poly.pdbx_strand_id
1 'polypeptide(L)'
;MVADSVSRMFKITDRIGVCCLGMIPDAKAQVQRFRQEAGEFEHKYGYKMPVDYFAKRIADVTQVYTQRAGMRPPAVSFIVIGIDEEKGPMLYKCDPAGYYVRLLDPFAHATFFVFWLVCCLFVWKYLILNPFPSAGVQGSCCWAQGARSNKLFGEENEAERKSCI
;
A
#
# COMPACT_ATOMS: atom_id res chain seq x y z
N MET A 1 17.13 -32.65 -8.70
CA MET A 1 17.86 -31.63 -7.92
C MET A 1 16.90 -31.08 -6.89
N VAL A 2 17.26 -31.21 -5.61
CA VAL A 2 16.50 -30.77 -4.43
C VAL A 2 16.24 -29.26 -4.50
N ALA A 3 14.96 -28.84 -4.54
CA ALA A 3 14.55 -27.43 -4.63
C ALA A 3 13.55 -27.00 -3.54
N ASP A 4 13.39 -27.82 -2.49
CA ASP A 4 12.37 -27.65 -1.45
C ASP A 4 12.78 -26.74 -0.27
N SER A 5 13.89 -26.00 -0.35
CA SER A 5 14.54 -25.54 0.87
C SER A 5 14.08 -24.19 1.43
N VAL A 6 13.52 -23.24 0.67
CA VAL A 6 12.94 -22.00 1.25
C VAL A 6 11.86 -21.40 0.33
N SER A 7 10.60 -21.79 0.49
CA SER A 7 9.46 -21.11 -0.16
C SER A 7 8.99 -19.91 0.66
N ARG A 8 8.80 -18.76 -0.02
CA ARG A 8 8.19 -17.54 0.55
C ARG A 8 6.72 -17.38 0.21
N MET A 9 6.19 -18.30 -0.60
CA MET A 9 4.80 -18.35 -1.00
C MET A 9 4.08 -19.42 -0.19
N PHE A 10 2.97 -19.04 0.42
CA PHE A 10 2.19 -19.88 1.31
C PHE A 10 0.73 -19.87 0.89
N LYS A 11 0.15 -21.07 0.78
CA LYS A 11 -1.29 -21.24 0.60
C LYS A 11 -1.98 -21.07 1.95
N ILE A 12 -2.98 -20.18 2.02
CA ILE A 12 -3.84 -19.98 3.20
C ILE A 12 -5.14 -20.75 3.01
N THR A 13 -5.82 -20.49 1.91
CA THR A 13 -7.10 -21.12 1.52
C THR A 13 -6.99 -21.59 0.07
N ASP A 14 -7.98 -22.34 -0.43
CA ASP A 14 -8.01 -22.77 -1.84
C ASP A 14 -8.02 -21.62 -2.85
N ARG A 15 -8.59 -20.47 -2.47
CA ARG A 15 -8.67 -19.28 -3.33
C ARG A 15 -7.63 -18.19 -3.02
N ILE A 16 -6.90 -18.30 -1.90
CA ILE A 16 -6.03 -17.23 -1.38
C ILE A 16 -4.62 -17.76 -1.10
N GLY A 17 -3.64 -17.09 -1.69
CA GLY A 17 -2.22 -17.26 -1.43
C GLY A 17 -1.58 -15.98 -0.87
N VAL A 18 -0.52 -16.15 -0.09
CA VAL A 18 0.26 -15.05 0.47
C VAL A 18 1.73 -15.25 0.15
N CYS A 19 2.38 -14.21 -0.35
CA CYS A 19 3.81 -14.13 -0.48
C CYS A 19 4.35 -13.24 0.65
N CYS A 20 5.31 -13.77 1.41
CA CYS A 20 5.92 -13.09 2.55
C CYS A 20 7.31 -12.57 2.17
N LEU A 21 7.54 -11.27 2.35
CA LEU A 21 8.79 -10.59 2.08
C LEU A 21 9.42 -10.14 3.39
N GLY A 22 10.51 -10.79 3.81
CA GLY A 22 11.22 -10.45 5.05
C GLY A 22 11.77 -11.67 5.78
N MET A 23 11.78 -11.59 7.12
CA MET A 23 12.25 -12.67 7.99
C MET A 23 11.35 -13.91 7.89
N ILE A 24 11.92 -15.03 7.42
CA ILE A 24 11.21 -16.31 7.24
C ILE A 24 10.57 -16.86 8.52
N PRO A 25 11.21 -16.82 9.72
CA PRO A 25 10.56 -17.34 10.94
C PRO A 25 9.29 -16.56 11.29
N ASP A 26 9.36 -15.23 11.24
CA ASP A 26 8.20 -14.35 11.47
C ASP A 26 7.11 -14.59 10.42
N ALA A 27 7.50 -14.79 9.15
CA ALA A 27 6.58 -15.11 8.07
C ALA A 27 5.80 -16.41 8.34
N LYS A 28 6.48 -17.48 8.77
CA LYS A 28 5.83 -18.75 9.10
C LYS A 28 4.87 -18.61 10.28
N ALA A 29 5.26 -17.87 11.31
CA ALA A 29 4.39 -17.62 12.46
C ALA A 29 3.12 -16.86 12.05
N GLN A 30 3.26 -15.82 11.22
CA GLN A 30 2.11 -15.05 10.73
C GLN A 30 1.21 -15.86 9.80
N VAL A 31 1.78 -16.70 8.92
CA VAL A 31 1.01 -17.61 8.05
C VAL A 31 0.15 -18.57 8.85
N GLN A 32 0.67 -19.14 9.96
CA GLN A 32 -0.14 -20.01 10.82
C GLN A 32 -1.30 -19.24 11.47
N ARG A 33 -1.04 -18.02 11.92
CA ARG A 33 -2.09 -17.14 12.48
C ARG A 33 -3.15 -16.77 11.44
N PHE A 34 -2.74 -16.48 10.21
CA PHE A 34 -3.67 -16.18 9.11
C PHE A 34 -4.55 -17.38 8.73
N ARG A 35 -4.03 -18.60 8.81
CA ARG A 35 -4.84 -19.81 8.63
C ARG A 35 -5.89 -19.98 9.71
N GLN A 36 -5.55 -19.66 10.96
CA GLN A 36 -6.51 -19.66 12.06
C GLN A 36 -7.61 -18.63 11.84
N GLU A 37 -7.24 -17.38 11.51
CA GLU A 37 -8.21 -16.31 11.24
C GLU A 37 -9.14 -16.65 10.04
N ALA A 38 -8.60 -17.28 8.99
CA ALA A 38 -9.40 -17.74 7.85
C ALA A 38 -10.37 -18.88 8.24
N GLY A 39 -9.92 -19.83 9.06
CA GLY A 39 -10.75 -20.93 9.56
C GLY A 39 -11.83 -20.45 10.53
N GLU A 40 -11.51 -19.52 11.42
CA GLU A 40 -12.47 -18.89 12.34
C GLU A 40 -13.55 -18.11 11.58
N PHE A 41 -13.15 -17.39 10.53
CA PHE A 41 -14.11 -16.70 9.66
C PHE A 41 -15.07 -17.68 8.99
N GLU A 42 -14.53 -18.75 8.40
CA GLU A 42 -15.35 -19.77 7.74
C GLU A 42 -16.29 -20.46 8.74
N HIS A 43 -15.83 -20.74 9.96
CA HIS A 43 -16.66 -21.31 11.01
C HIS A 43 -17.79 -20.37 11.45
N LYS A 44 -17.51 -19.07 11.57
CA LYS A 44 -18.47 -18.08 12.05
C LYS A 44 -19.53 -17.71 11.01
N TYR A 45 -19.13 -17.58 9.76
CA TYR A 45 -20.01 -17.07 8.70
C TYR A 45 -20.51 -18.14 7.73
N GLY A 46 -19.89 -19.33 7.70
CA GLY A 46 -20.30 -20.44 6.84
C GLY A 46 -19.86 -20.34 5.38
N TYR A 47 -18.99 -19.39 5.03
CA TYR A 47 -18.45 -19.24 3.68
C TYR A 47 -16.95 -18.89 3.69
N LYS A 48 -16.27 -19.09 2.55
CA LYS A 48 -14.83 -18.79 2.41
C LYS A 48 -14.58 -17.29 2.52
N MET A 49 -13.53 -16.92 3.26
CA MET A 49 -13.16 -15.52 3.47
C MET A 49 -12.84 -14.79 2.16
N PRO A 50 -13.42 -13.60 1.89
CA PRO A 50 -13.09 -12.82 0.70
C PRO A 50 -11.73 -12.13 0.84
N VAL A 51 -11.04 -11.91 -0.28
CA VAL A 51 -9.65 -11.39 -0.30
C VAL A 51 -9.54 -10.01 0.31
N ASP A 52 -10.53 -9.13 0.05
CA ASP A 52 -10.57 -7.76 0.57
C ASP A 52 -10.61 -7.74 2.10
N TYR A 53 -11.45 -8.60 2.67
CA TYR A 53 -11.59 -8.72 4.11
C TYR A 53 -10.33 -9.33 4.73
N PHE A 54 -9.74 -10.32 4.07
CA PHE A 54 -8.50 -10.93 4.52
C PHE A 54 -7.33 -9.92 4.55
N ALA A 55 -7.19 -9.09 3.51
CA ALA A 55 -6.17 -8.03 3.46
C ALA A 55 -6.36 -7.01 4.60
N LYS A 56 -7.60 -6.58 4.85
CA LYS A 56 -7.93 -5.72 5.99
C LYS A 56 -7.58 -6.39 7.33
N ARG A 57 -7.88 -7.68 7.48
CA ARG A 57 -7.55 -8.40 8.72
C ARG A 57 -6.05 -8.50 8.96
N ILE A 58 -5.24 -8.73 7.92
CA ILE A 58 -3.78 -8.70 8.05
C ILE A 58 -3.31 -7.32 8.54
N ALA A 59 -3.89 -6.24 8.01
CA ALA A 59 -3.57 -4.89 8.42
C ALA A 59 -3.93 -4.64 9.90
N ASP A 60 -5.14 -4.99 10.33
CA ASP A 60 -5.56 -4.86 11.74
C ASP A 60 -4.63 -5.64 12.67
N VAL A 61 -4.28 -6.86 12.29
CA VAL A 61 -3.39 -7.75 13.04
C VAL A 61 -2.01 -7.14 13.22
N THR A 62 -1.41 -6.68 12.13
CA THR A 62 -0.06 -6.13 12.14
C THR A 62 -0.02 -4.80 12.90
N GLN A 63 -1.07 -3.99 12.77
CA GLN A 63 -1.26 -2.74 13.50
C GLN A 63 -1.31 -2.94 15.03
N VAL A 64 -1.91 -4.02 15.52
CA VAL A 64 -1.93 -4.29 16.98
C VAL A 64 -0.53 -4.44 17.57
N TYR A 65 0.43 -4.96 16.80
CA TYR A 65 1.81 -5.09 17.28
C TYR A 65 2.53 -3.74 17.44
N THR A 66 2.13 -2.71 16.70
CA THR A 66 2.76 -1.37 16.81
C THR A 66 2.13 -0.53 17.93
N GLN A 67 0.89 -0.82 18.31
CA GLN A 67 0.18 -0.09 19.36
C GLN A 67 0.42 -0.65 20.77
N ARG A 68 0.79 -1.93 20.88
CA ARG A 68 1.03 -2.57 22.18
C ARG A 68 2.49 -2.47 22.59
N ALA A 69 2.75 -1.75 23.68
CA ALA A 69 4.07 -1.69 24.28
C ALA A 69 4.57 -3.09 24.69
N GLY A 70 5.86 -3.37 24.46
CA GLY A 70 6.48 -4.66 24.77
C GLY A 70 6.32 -5.75 23.71
N MET A 71 5.58 -5.49 22.63
CA MET A 71 5.45 -6.42 21.50
C MET A 71 6.41 -6.02 20.37
N ARG A 72 7.03 -7.01 19.72
CA ARG A 72 7.85 -6.80 18.52
C ARG A 72 6.96 -6.89 17.28
N PRO A 73 6.93 -5.86 16.39
CA PRO A 73 6.22 -5.96 15.11
C PRO A 73 6.90 -6.97 14.18
N PRO A 74 6.12 -7.69 13.36
CA PRO A 74 6.68 -8.64 12.41
C PRO A 74 7.51 -7.90 11.36
N ALA A 75 8.76 -8.34 11.13
CA ALA A 75 9.65 -7.77 10.12
C ALA A 75 9.38 -8.37 8.73
N VAL A 76 8.11 -8.34 8.32
CA VAL A 76 7.62 -8.97 7.09
C VAL A 76 6.55 -8.09 6.45
N SER A 77 6.68 -7.84 5.15
CA SER A 77 5.61 -7.31 4.30
C SER A 77 4.91 -8.47 3.58
N PHE A 78 3.60 -8.35 3.38
CA PHE A 78 2.78 -9.39 2.78
C PHE A 78 2.24 -8.92 1.44
N ILE A 79 2.30 -9.80 0.45
CA ILE A 79 1.57 -9.65 -0.81
C ILE A 79 0.51 -10.75 -0.83
N VAL A 80 -0.75 -10.34 -0.84
CA VAL A 80 -1.89 -11.24 -0.85
C VAL A 80 -2.39 -11.34 -2.29
N ILE A 81 -2.56 -12.57 -2.76
CA ILE A 81 -3.06 -12.89 -4.08
C ILE A 81 -4.29 -13.76 -3.87
N GLY A 82 -5.41 -13.39 -4.49
CA GLY A 82 -6.58 -14.22 -4.45
C GLY A 82 -7.50 -13.98 -5.62
N ILE A 83 -8.36 -14.96 -5.86
CA ILE A 83 -9.39 -14.88 -6.90
C ILE A 83 -10.73 -14.88 -6.17
N ASP A 84 -11.49 -13.82 -6.37
CA ASP A 84 -12.87 -13.71 -5.92
C ASP A 84 -13.82 -13.94 -7.09
N GLU A 85 -14.98 -14.53 -6.82
CA GLU A 85 -15.92 -14.94 -7.86
C GLU A 85 -16.61 -13.75 -8.50
N GLU A 86 -16.89 -12.70 -7.72
CA GLU A 86 -17.59 -11.51 -8.21
C GLU A 86 -16.64 -10.47 -8.81
N LYS A 87 -15.48 -10.27 -8.19
CA LYS A 87 -14.53 -9.18 -8.52
C LYS A 87 -13.35 -9.64 -9.37
N GLY A 88 -13.18 -10.95 -9.55
CA GLY A 88 -12.07 -11.54 -10.29
C GLY A 88 -10.75 -11.57 -9.50
N PRO A 89 -9.60 -11.57 -10.19
CA PRO A 89 -8.29 -11.64 -9.54
C PRO A 89 -7.97 -10.33 -8.81
N MET A 90 -7.54 -10.42 -7.57
CA MET A 90 -7.21 -9.28 -6.72
C MET A 90 -5.81 -9.44 -6.12
N LEU A 91 -5.07 -8.33 -6.11
CA LEU A 91 -3.71 -8.25 -5.59
C LEU A 91 -3.64 -7.15 -4.55
N TYR A 92 -3.14 -7.48 -3.36
CA TYR A 92 -2.98 -6.56 -2.25
C TYR A 92 -1.55 -6.58 -1.73
N LYS A 93 -1.06 -5.40 -1.34
CA LYS A 93 0.16 -5.25 -0.56
C LYS A 93 -0.22 -4.78 0.85
N CYS A 94 0.27 -5.47 1.86
CA CYS A 94 0.11 -5.10 3.26
C CYS A 94 1.49 -4.87 3.88
N ASP A 95 1.65 -3.71 4.50
CA ASP A 95 2.85 -3.31 5.23
C ASP A 95 2.67 -3.56 6.74
N PRO A 96 3.74 -3.91 7.47
CA PRO A 96 3.67 -4.28 8.89
C PRO A 96 3.24 -3.13 9.81
N ALA A 97 3.15 -1.90 9.29
CA ALA A 97 2.59 -0.74 9.98
C ALA A 97 1.05 -0.76 10.07
N GLY A 98 0.37 -1.72 9.42
CA GLY A 98 -1.09 -1.76 9.33
C GLY A 98 -1.66 -1.02 8.12
N TYR A 99 -0.82 -0.67 7.15
CA TYR A 99 -1.27 -0.10 5.88
C TYR A 99 -1.49 -1.20 4.85
N TYR A 100 -2.59 -1.15 4.11
CA TYR A 100 -2.86 -2.06 2.99
C TYR A 100 -3.37 -1.28 1.79
N VAL A 101 -2.90 -1.68 0.61
CA VAL A 101 -3.29 -1.07 -0.66
C VAL A 101 -3.59 -2.16 -1.68
N ARG A 102 -4.63 -1.93 -2.46
CA ARG A 102 -4.97 -2.75 -3.63
C ARG A 102 -4.05 -2.34 -4.77
N LEU A 103 -3.31 -3.31 -5.33
CA LEU A 103 -2.37 -3.07 -6.43
C LEU A 103 -3.00 -3.32 -7.80
N LEU A 104 -3.95 -4.27 -7.89
CA LEU A 104 -4.66 -4.55 -9.13
C LEU A 104 -6.07 -3.97 -9.02
N ASP A 105 -6.24 -2.77 -9.56
CA ASP A 105 -7.55 -2.19 -9.87
C ASP A 105 -7.79 -2.30 -11.38
N PRO A 106 -8.88 -2.94 -11.83
CA PRO A 106 -9.22 -2.95 -13.25
C PRO A 106 -9.50 -1.54 -13.80
N PHE A 107 -9.73 -0.55 -12.93
CA PHE A 107 -10.09 0.83 -13.31
C PHE A 107 -8.93 1.83 -13.32
N ALA A 108 -7.81 1.55 -12.65
CA ALA A 108 -6.74 2.54 -12.47
C ALA A 108 -5.87 2.77 -13.72
N HIS A 109 -5.82 1.80 -14.64
CA HIS A 109 -5.06 1.94 -15.89
C HIS A 109 -5.74 2.84 -16.94
N ALA A 110 -7.06 2.98 -16.92
CA ALA A 110 -7.78 3.76 -17.93
C ALA A 110 -7.71 5.28 -17.66
N THR A 111 -7.72 5.71 -16.40
CA THR A 111 -7.71 7.14 -16.06
C THR A 111 -6.34 7.77 -16.15
N PHE A 112 -5.27 7.05 -15.80
CA PHE A 112 -3.90 7.55 -15.95
C PHE A 112 -3.49 7.73 -17.41
N PHE A 113 -3.92 6.85 -18.31
CA PHE A 113 -3.59 6.97 -19.74
C PHE A 113 -4.33 8.13 -20.42
N VAL A 114 -5.60 8.35 -20.07
CA VAL A 114 -6.39 9.48 -20.60
C VAL A 114 -5.88 10.82 -20.04
N PHE A 115 -5.52 10.88 -18.75
CA PHE A 115 -4.96 12.10 -18.16
C PHE A 115 -3.58 12.44 -18.75
N TRP A 116 -2.74 11.44 -19.02
CA TRP A 116 -1.46 11.63 -19.70
C TRP A 116 -1.63 12.09 -21.16
N LEU A 117 -2.58 11.52 -21.91
CA LEU A 117 -2.89 11.95 -23.28
C LEU A 117 -3.40 13.40 -23.36
N VAL A 118 -4.30 13.80 -22.45
CA VAL A 118 -4.82 15.18 -22.40
C VAL A 118 -3.70 16.17 -22.01
N CYS A 119 -2.82 15.80 -21.08
CA CYS A 119 -1.71 16.64 -20.68
C CYS A 119 -0.65 16.77 -21.80
N CYS A 120 -0.34 15.69 -22.52
CA CYS A 120 0.54 15.72 -23.69
C CYS A 120 -0.03 16.58 -24.82
N LEU A 121 -1.34 16.52 -25.10
CA LEU A 121 -1.99 17.37 -26.09
C LEU A 121 -1.96 18.85 -25.66
N PHE A 122 -2.08 19.15 -24.36
CA PHE A 122 -2.01 20.51 -23.85
C PHE A 122 -0.59 21.09 -23.94
N VAL A 123 0.43 20.31 -23.59
CA VAL A 123 1.85 20.68 -23.72
C VAL A 123 2.25 20.86 -25.20
N TRP A 124 1.79 19.96 -26.09
CA TRP A 124 2.03 20.09 -27.54
C TRP A 124 1.40 21.39 -28.08
N LYS A 125 0.16 21.69 -27.69
CA LYS A 125 -0.52 22.93 -28.12
C LYS A 125 0.19 24.19 -27.60
N TYR A 126 0.75 24.14 -26.39
CA TYR A 126 1.52 25.26 -25.82
C TYR A 126 2.89 25.46 -26.49
N LEU A 127 3.57 24.38 -26.89
CA LEU A 127 4.89 24.44 -27.52
C LEU A 127 4.87 24.90 -28.99
N ILE A 128 3.77 24.65 -29.72
CA ILE A 128 3.64 25.11 -31.12
C ILE A 128 3.23 26.58 -31.23
N LEU A 129 2.41 27.09 -30.29
CA LEU A 129 1.87 28.45 -30.38
C LEU A 129 2.78 29.55 -29.80
N ASN A 130 3.88 29.20 -29.13
CA ASN A 130 4.82 30.16 -28.57
C ASN A 130 6.26 29.87 -29.04
N PRO A 131 6.73 30.44 -30.15
CA PRO A 131 8.14 30.38 -30.51
C PRO A 131 8.96 31.11 -29.44
N PHE A 132 9.94 30.41 -28.88
CA PHE A 132 10.90 30.90 -27.87
C PHE A 132 11.54 32.24 -28.31
N PRO A 133 11.47 33.31 -27.50
CA PRO A 133 12.38 34.43 -27.66
C PRO A 133 13.78 34.02 -27.18
N SER A 134 14.76 34.21 -28.05
CA SER A 134 16.17 33.90 -27.80
C SER A 134 16.80 34.87 -26.80
N ALA A 135 17.51 34.28 -25.84
CA ALA A 135 18.64 34.80 -25.06
C ALA A 135 18.37 35.90 -24.00
N GLY A 136 18.80 35.59 -22.77
CA GLY A 136 18.96 36.54 -21.67
C GLY A 136 19.28 35.83 -20.36
N VAL A 137 20.56 35.57 -20.11
CA VAL A 137 21.08 35.07 -18.83
C VAL A 137 20.96 36.15 -17.76
N GLN A 138 20.21 35.89 -16.69
CA GLN A 138 20.35 36.39 -15.30
C GLN A 138 19.14 35.87 -14.52
N GLY A 139 19.27 34.96 -13.57
CA GLY A 139 19.74 35.27 -12.22
C GLY A 139 18.53 35.40 -11.28
N SER A 140 18.50 34.58 -10.23
CA SER A 140 17.52 34.52 -9.12
C SER A 140 16.14 33.88 -9.42
N CYS A 141 15.99 32.63 -8.97
CA CYS A 141 14.73 31.91 -8.92
C CYS A 141 13.88 32.47 -7.77
N CYS A 142 13.22 33.60 -8.05
CA CYS A 142 12.34 34.33 -7.13
C CYS A 142 10.84 34.05 -7.44
N TRP A 143 10.50 32.79 -7.71
CA TRP A 143 9.12 32.35 -8.00
C TRP A 143 8.60 31.25 -7.05
N ALA A 144 9.26 31.07 -5.90
CA ALA A 144 8.69 30.37 -4.77
C ALA A 144 8.01 31.39 -3.83
N GLN A 145 6.88 31.97 -4.24
CA GLN A 145 5.87 32.72 -3.45
C GLN A 145 4.96 33.47 -4.46
N GLY A 146 3.64 33.34 -4.48
CA GLY A 146 2.72 32.56 -3.68
C GLY A 146 1.27 32.84 -4.08
N ALA A 147 0.38 31.93 -3.69
CA ALA A 147 -1.05 32.13 -3.38
C ALA A 147 -1.57 30.75 -2.93
N ARG A 148 -1.54 30.38 -1.65
CA ARG A 148 -2.37 30.83 -0.53
C ARG A 148 -3.88 30.70 -0.81
N SER A 149 -4.46 29.56 -0.41
CA SER A 149 -5.52 29.48 0.60
C SER A 149 -6.37 28.21 0.44
N ASN A 150 -6.22 27.25 1.36
CA ASN A 150 -7.33 26.94 2.26
C ASN A 150 -6.79 26.23 3.51
N LYS A 151 -6.93 26.94 4.63
CA LYS A 151 -6.86 26.44 6.00
C LYS A 151 -7.78 25.23 6.13
N LEU A 152 -7.31 24.19 6.81
CA LEU A 152 -7.93 23.61 8.02
C LEU A 152 -6.98 22.51 8.54
N PHE A 153 -6.98 22.36 9.86
CA PHE A 153 -6.12 21.52 10.70
C PHE A 153 -4.76 22.10 11.07
N GLY A 154 -4.78 22.76 12.24
CA GLY A 154 -3.67 23.44 12.86
C GLY A 154 -2.61 22.51 13.43
N GLU A 155 -1.41 23.08 13.45
CA GLU A 155 -0.31 22.73 14.33
C GLU A 155 -0.73 22.95 15.79
N GLU A 156 -0.62 21.91 16.60
CA GLU A 156 -0.29 22.05 18.00
C GLU A 156 0.81 21.02 18.35
N ASN A 157 1.97 21.57 18.72
CA ASN A 157 2.89 21.06 19.74
C ASN A 157 3.98 20.04 19.35
N GLU A 158 4.92 20.51 18.53
CA GLU A 158 6.35 20.20 18.67
C GLU A 158 6.96 21.02 19.83
N ALA A 159 6.56 20.73 21.07
CA ALA A 159 7.09 21.39 22.27
C ALA A 159 7.29 20.47 23.49
N GLU A 160 7.00 19.16 23.42
CA GLU A 160 7.26 18.21 24.52
C GLU A 160 8.44 17.27 24.22
N ARG A 161 9.58 17.85 23.82
CA ARG A 161 10.85 17.11 23.74
C ARG A 161 11.89 17.63 24.73
N LYS A 162 11.46 17.96 25.97
CA LYS A 162 12.32 18.13 27.16
C LYS A 162 11.54 17.91 28.45
N SER A 163 11.23 16.66 28.81
CA SER A 163 11.06 16.21 30.21
C SER A 163 10.79 14.70 30.24
N CYS A 164 11.86 13.90 30.34
CA CYS A 164 11.84 12.53 30.88
C CYS A 164 13.31 12.16 31.17
N ILE A 165 13.81 12.75 32.26
CA ILE A 165 14.69 12.10 33.23
C ILE A 165 13.78 11.75 34.41
#